data_AF-A0AAU7JYN9-F1
#
_entry.id   AF-A0AAU7JYN9-F1
#
_cell.length_a   1.000
_cell.length_b   1.000
_cell.length_c   1.000
_cell.angle_alpha   90.00
_cell.angle_beta   90.00
_cell.angle_gamma   90.00
#
_symmetry.space_group_name_H-M   'P 1'
#
loop_
_entity.id
_entity.type
_entity.pdbx_description
1 polymer ?
#
loop_
_entity_poly.entity_id
_entity_poly.type
_entity_poly.pdbx_seq_one_letter_code
_entity_poly.pdbx_strand_id
1 'polypeptide(L)'
;MTVIERLYDNAWYVAHAAPARREELDADVTRTWMACEAAREDAGRARTVSGVTAARSALALSFGNVTQAEYHRARARAAEAARCTDIVDGHAFTISREMGTGGQMKVEIASCTLARHATISVGARGHAWTALFTDPQARVPRFSSTLGTDPWEAVHRACEWIITGRL
;
A
#
# COMPACT_ATOMS: atom_id res chain seq x y z
N MET A 1 3.50 1.21 21.04
CA MET A 1 3.10 0.31 19.94
C MET A 1 1.96 1.00 19.20
N THR A 2 2.26 1.83 18.21
CA THR A 2 1.23 2.50 17.42
C THR A 2 0.70 1.48 16.40
N VAL A 3 -0.53 1.06 16.65
CA VAL A 3 -1.42 0.37 15.75
C VAL A 3 -1.56 1.20 14.46
N ILE A 4 -0.62 1.07 13.53
CA ILE A 4 -0.99 1.14 12.13
C ILE A 4 -1.39 -0.29 11.80
N GLU A 5 -2.62 -0.62 12.19
CA GLU A 5 -3.31 -1.82 11.76
C GLU A 5 -3.26 -1.80 10.23
N ARG A 6 -2.48 -2.72 9.69
CA ARG A 6 -2.41 -2.94 8.25
C ARG A 6 -3.81 -3.35 7.84
N LEU A 7 -4.41 -2.56 6.96
CA LEU A 7 -5.86 -2.56 6.71
C LEU A 7 -6.37 -3.87 6.14
N TYR A 8 -5.51 -4.65 5.50
CA TYR A 8 -5.85 -5.90 4.83
C TYR A 8 -4.82 -7.00 5.12
N ASP A 9 -5.22 -8.25 4.86
CA ASP A 9 -4.36 -9.41 4.94
C ASP A 9 -3.45 -9.54 3.68
N ASN A 10 -2.49 -10.46 3.74
CA ASN A 10 -1.54 -10.64 2.64
C ASN A 10 -2.24 -11.13 1.36
N ALA A 11 -3.28 -11.97 1.49
CA ALA A 11 -4.02 -12.49 0.36
C ALA A 11 -4.67 -11.35 -0.45
N TRP A 12 -5.24 -10.36 0.25
CA TRP A 12 -5.77 -9.17 -0.38
C TRP A 12 -4.69 -8.38 -1.11
N TYR A 13 -3.53 -8.12 -0.49
CA TYR A 13 -2.45 -7.37 -1.15
C TYR A 13 -1.90 -8.11 -2.37
N VAL A 14 -1.70 -9.42 -2.28
CA VAL A 14 -1.25 -10.25 -3.41
C VAL A 14 -2.27 -10.21 -4.55
N ALA A 15 -3.57 -10.29 -4.25
CA ALA A 15 -4.62 -10.20 -5.26
C ALA A 15 -4.65 -8.83 -5.97
N HIS A 16 -4.29 -7.74 -5.29
CA HIS A 16 -4.38 -6.38 -5.81
C HIS A 16 -3.05 -5.79 -6.30
N ALA A 17 -1.94 -6.53 -6.22
CA ALA A 17 -0.65 -6.10 -6.78
C ALA A 17 -0.66 -6.12 -8.33
N ALA A 18 -1.51 -6.93 -8.95
CA ALA A 18 -1.62 -7.05 -10.40
C ALA A 18 -2.09 -5.72 -11.06
N PRO A 19 -1.50 -5.27 -12.17
CA PRO A 19 -1.89 -4.03 -12.86
C PRO A 19 -3.39 -3.93 -13.18
N ALA A 20 -3.98 -4.99 -13.75
CA ALA A 20 -5.40 -5.00 -14.11
C ALA A 20 -6.33 -4.79 -12.91
N ARG A 21 -5.97 -5.32 -11.73
CA ARG A 21 -6.76 -5.14 -10.50
C ARG A 21 -6.66 -3.71 -9.96
N ARG A 22 -5.54 -3.02 -10.21
CA ARG A 22 -5.39 -1.61 -9.85
C ARG A 22 -6.24 -0.71 -10.75
N GLU A 23 -6.32 -1.02 -12.04
CA GLU A 23 -7.24 -0.33 -12.96
C GLU A 23 -8.71 -0.51 -12.53
N GLU A 24 -9.09 -1.71 -12.07
CA GLU A 24 -10.42 -1.95 -11.50
C GLU A 24 -10.68 -1.10 -10.24
N LEU A 25 -9.69 -0.95 -9.35
CA LEU A 25 -9.80 -0.11 -8.16
C LEU A 25 -9.90 1.38 -8.52
N ASP A 26 -9.13 1.86 -9.48
CA ASP A 26 -9.20 3.26 -9.95
C ASP A 26 -10.54 3.56 -10.64
N ALA A 27 -11.07 2.59 -11.39
CA ALA A 27 -12.42 2.66 -11.92
C ALA A 27 -13.47 2.72 -10.79
N ASP A 28 -13.29 1.95 -9.70
CA ASP A 28 -14.18 2.00 -8.54
C ASP A 28 -14.15 3.35 -7.82
N VAL A 29 -12.97 3.96 -7.67
CA VAL A 29 -12.82 5.33 -7.16
C VAL A 29 -13.59 6.33 -8.02
N THR A 30 -13.49 6.18 -9.34
CA THR A 30 -14.18 7.06 -10.29
C THR A 30 -15.70 6.90 -10.20
N ARG A 31 -16.21 5.66 -10.15
CA ARG A 31 -17.65 5.37 -10.02
C ARG A 31 -18.23 5.92 -8.72
N THR A 32 -17.54 5.70 -7.60
CA THR A 32 -17.99 6.19 -6.28
C THR A 32 -17.91 7.71 -6.19
N TRP A 33 -16.94 8.34 -6.84
CA TRP A 33 -16.88 9.80 -6.98
C TRP A 33 -18.11 10.34 -7.75
N MET A 34 -18.44 9.75 -8.90
CA MET A 34 -19.62 10.17 -9.68
C MET A 34 -20.92 10.02 -8.87
N ALA A 35 -21.07 8.94 -8.10
CA ALA A 35 -22.22 8.74 -7.22
C ALA A 35 -22.28 9.81 -6.11
N CYS A 36 -21.13 10.18 -5.54
CA CYS A 36 -21.05 11.26 -4.55
C CYS A 36 -21.44 12.62 -5.14
N GLU A 37 -20.98 12.95 -6.34
CA GLU A 37 -21.35 14.22 -7.01
C GLU A 37 -22.84 14.25 -7.36
N ALA A 38 -23.39 13.16 -7.89
CA ALA A 38 -24.83 13.06 -8.15
C ALA A 38 -25.68 13.24 -6.87
N ALA A 39 -25.27 12.61 -5.76
CA ALA A 39 -25.95 12.77 -4.48
C ALA A 39 -25.86 14.20 -3.92
N ARG A 40 -24.73 14.89 -4.14
CA ARG A 40 -24.56 16.31 -3.78
C ARG A 40 -25.47 17.22 -4.59
N GLU A 41 -25.56 16.99 -5.89
CA GLU A 41 -26.48 17.73 -6.77
C GLU A 41 -27.94 17.52 -6.37
N ASP A 42 -28.34 16.28 -6.07
CA ASP A 42 -29.69 15.97 -5.58
C ASP A 42 -30.01 16.63 -4.24
N ALA A 43 -29.07 16.61 -3.30
CA ALA A 43 -29.21 17.31 -2.03
C ALA A 43 -29.23 18.84 -2.19
N GLY A 44 -28.59 19.38 -3.24
CA GLY A 44 -28.71 20.78 -3.64
C GLY A 44 -30.11 21.09 -4.17
N ARG A 45 -30.61 20.29 -5.12
CA ARG A 45 -31.97 20.44 -5.70
C ARG A 45 -33.07 20.33 -4.65
N ALA A 46 -32.96 19.40 -3.72
CA ALA A 46 -33.95 19.20 -2.66
C ALA A 46 -34.16 20.45 -1.78
N ARG A 47 -33.17 21.35 -1.69
CA ARG A 47 -33.28 22.62 -0.95
C ARG A 47 -34.01 23.72 -1.72
N THR A 48 -34.02 23.65 -3.05
CA THR A 48 -34.56 24.71 -3.91
C THR A 48 -35.98 24.43 -4.40
N VAL A 49 -36.48 23.20 -4.23
CA VAL A 49 -37.85 22.83 -4.63
C VAL A 49 -38.85 23.28 -3.56
N SER A 50 -39.87 24.04 -3.97
CA SER A 50 -40.95 24.46 -3.08
C SER A 50 -41.82 23.26 -2.64
N GLY A 51 -42.24 23.24 -1.37
CA GLY A 51 -43.08 22.16 -0.82
C GLY A 51 -42.33 20.92 -0.32
N VAL A 52 -41.00 20.95 -0.25
CA VAL A 52 -40.20 19.88 0.36
C VAL A 52 -40.22 19.99 1.89
N THR A 53 -40.58 18.90 2.56
CA THR A 53 -40.55 18.81 4.03
C THR A 53 -39.12 18.67 4.56
N ALA A 54 -38.84 19.16 5.77
CA ALA A 54 -37.52 19.05 6.40
C ALA A 54 -36.98 17.60 6.44
N ALA A 55 -37.88 16.61 6.51
CA ALA A 55 -37.54 15.19 6.45
C ALA A 55 -36.90 14.76 5.11
N ARG A 56 -37.39 15.28 3.97
CA ARG A 56 -36.81 14.96 2.65
C ARG A 56 -35.41 15.57 2.48
N SER A 57 -35.20 16.79 2.97
CA SER A 57 -33.89 17.43 2.97
C SER A 57 -32.89 16.68 3.87
N ALA A 58 -33.34 16.21 5.04
CA ALA A 58 -32.51 15.41 5.94
C ALA A 58 -32.11 14.06 5.30
N LEU A 59 -33.03 13.38 4.61
CA LEU A 59 -32.74 12.14 3.88
C LEU A 59 -31.72 12.37 2.76
N ALA A 60 -31.89 13.43 1.95
CA ALA A 60 -30.96 13.74 0.86
C ALA A 60 -29.54 14.03 1.38
N LEU A 61 -29.41 14.76 2.49
CA LEU A 61 -28.12 14.99 3.15
C LEU A 61 -27.52 13.70 3.72
N SER A 62 -28.35 12.83 4.31
CA SER A 62 -27.89 11.54 4.82
C SER A 62 -27.35 10.64 3.71
N PHE A 63 -28.02 10.57 2.56
CA PHE A 63 -27.53 9.81 1.40
C PHE A 63 -26.22 10.40 0.87
N GLY A 64 -26.09 11.73 0.79
CA GLY A 64 -24.84 12.39 0.40
C GLY A 64 -23.65 12.03 1.31
N ASN A 65 -23.88 11.95 2.62
CA ASN A 65 -22.85 11.53 3.57
C ASN A 65 -22.43 10.05 3.38
N VAL A 66 -23.38 9.17 3.08
CA VAL A 66 -23.09 7.75 2.80
C VAL A 66 -22.24 7.62 1.54
N THR A 67 -22.62 8.26 0.44
CA THR A 67 -21.85 8.22 -0.82
C THR A 67 -20.46 8.82 -0.67
N GLN A 68 -20.32 9.88 0.13
CA GLN A 68 -19.02 10.47 0.42
C GLN A 68 -18.12 9.52 1.21
N ALA A 69 -18.68 8.82 2.21
CA ALA A 69 -17.94 7.82 2.96
C ALA A 69 -17.49 6.65 2.07
N GLU A 70 -18.35 6.20 1.14
CA GLU A 70 -18.00 5.16 0.17
C GLU A 70 -16.87 5.59 -0.76
N TYR A 71 -16.92 6.81 -1.29
CA TYR A 71 -15.82 7.37 -2.08
C TYR A 71 -14.51 7.41 -1.30
N HIS A 72 -14.53 7.85 -0.05
CA HIS A 72 -13.33 7.86 0.79
C HIS A 72 -12.76 6.46 1.04
N ARG A 73 -13.63 5.46 1.25
CA ARG A 73 -13.21 4.05 1.38
C ARG A 73 -12.61 3.50 0.09
N ALA A 74 -13.22 3.78 -1.06
CA ALA A 74 -12.69 3.38 -2.36
C ALA A 74 -11.30 3.99 -2.60
N ARG A 75 -11.14 5.29 -2.34
CA ARG A 75 -9.86 5.99 -2.46
C ARG A 75 -8.79 5.43 -1.52
N ALA A 76 -9.16 5.12 -0.28
CA ALA A 76 -8.25 4.50 0.68
C ALA A 76 -7.79 3.09 0.22
N ARG A 77 -8.71 2.28 -0.32
CA ARG A 77 -8.39 0.97 -0.92
C ARG A 77 -7.43 1.07 -2.09
N ALA A 78 -7.70 1.98 -3.04
CA ALA A 78 -6.83 2.19 -4.19
C ALA A 78 -5.42 2.64 -3.76
N ALA A 79 -5.32 3.58 -2.82
CA ALA A 79 -4.04 4.03 -2.28
C ALA A 79 -3.27 2.92 -1.54
N GLU A 80 -3.98 2.02 -0.85
CA GLU A 80 -3.38 0.87 -0.16
C GLU A 80 -2.85 -0.17 -1.15
N ALA A 81 -3.62 -0.52 -2.19
CA ALA A 81 -3.16 -1.43 -3.24
C ALA A 81 -1.95 -0.88 -4.00
N ALA A 82 -1.90 0.43 -4.24
CA ALA A 82 -0.78 1.07 -4.94
C ALA A 82 0.56 0.99 -4.19
N ARG A 83 0.56 0.79 -2.86
CA ARG A 83 1.79 0.64 -2.07
C ARG A 83 2.52 -0.68 -2.31
N CYS A 84 1.80 -1.72 -2.66
CA CYS A 84 2.29 -3.11 -2.64
C CYS A 84 2.32 -3.66 -4.05
N THR A 85 3.46 -3.53 -4.71
CA THR A 85 3.59 -3.80 -6.15
C THR A 85 4.29 -5.11 -6.45
N ASP A 86 5.12 -5.59 -5.53
CA ASP A 86 6.00 -6.72 -5.77
C ASP A 86 5.52 -7.94 -4.98
N ILE A 87 5.52 -9.11 -5.64
CA ILE A 87 5.17 -10.38 -5.01
C ILE A 87 6.41 -11.28 -5.03
N VAL A 88 6.86 -11.70 -3.86
CA VAL A 88 7.96 -12.67 -3.70
C VAL A 88 7.49 -13.77 -2.76
N ASP A 89 7.63 -15.03 -3.16
CA ASP A 89 7.22 -16.22 -2.40
C ASP A 89 5.78 -16.14 -1.84
N GLY A 90 4.87 -15.55 -2.63
CA GLY A 90 3.46 -15.39 -2.23
C GLY A 90 3.23 -14.32 -1.15
N HIS A 91 4.19 -13.43 -0.89
CA HIS A 91 4.03 -12.27 -0.02
C HIS A 91 4.16 -10.97 -0.78
N ALA A 92 3.34 -9.99 -0.39
CA ALA A 92 3.32 -8.67 -0.99
C ALA A 92 4.34 -7.74 -0.31
N PHE A 93 5.12 -7.05 -1.15
CA PHE A 93 6.18 -6.14 -0.75
C PHE A 93 6.04 -4.78 -1.43
N THR A 94 6.58 -3.77 -0.75
CA THR A 94 6.98 -2.50 -1.33
C THR A 94 8.49 -2.54 -1.53
N ILE A 95 8.95 -2.47 -2.78
CA ILE A 95 10.38 -2.43 -3.12
C ILE A 95 10.68 -1.07 -3.77
N SER A 96 11.51 -0.26 -3.12
CA SER A 96 11.99 1.00 -3.68
C SER A 96 13.48 0.88 -4.00
N ARG A 97 13.91 1.46 -5.12
CA ARG A 97 15.30 1.43 -5.56
C ARG A 97 15.81 2.84 -5.81
N GLU A 98 16.95 3.13 -5.20
CA GLU A 98 17.68 4.37 -5.36
C GLU A 98 19.05 4.06 -5.98
N MET A 99 19.39 4.74 -7.08
CA MET A 99 20.72 4.67 -7.69
C MET A 99 21.51 5.93 -7.35
N GLY A 100 22.64 5.73 -6.68
CA GLY A 100 23.62 6.78 -6.42
C GLY A 100 24.54 7.01 -7.62
N THR A 101 25.35 8.06 -7.51
CA THR A 101 26.43 8.31 -8.47
C THR A 101 27.51 7.22 -8.36
N GLY A 102 28.14 6.85 -9.48
CA GLY A 102 29.21 5.84 -9.48
C GLY A 102 28.76 4.38 -9.36
N GLY A 103 27.47 4.08 -9.58
CA GLY A 103 26.97 2.69 -9.59
C GLY A 103 26.65 2.12 -8.21
N GLN A 104 26.62 2.98 -7.19
CA GLN A 104 26.04 2.66 -5.89
C GLN A 104 24.54 2.42 -6.03
N MET A 105 24.03 1.44 -5.30
CA MET A 105 22.59 1.15 -5.28
C MET A 105 22.14 0.86 -3.86
N LYS A 106 20.97 1.39 -3.53
CA LYS A 106 20.24 1.10 -2.31
C LYS A 106 18.85 0.61 -2.70
N VAL A 107 18.40 -0.47 -2.08
CA VAL A 107 17.05 -1.01 -2.27
C VAL A 107 16.42 -1.16 -0.90
N GLU A 108 15.25 -0.58 -0.71
CA GLU A 108 14.46 -0.73 0.51
C GLU A 108 13.33 -1.71 0.24
N ILE A 109 13.21 -2.71 1.10
CA ILE A 109 12.25 -3.80 0.98
C ILE A 109 11.44 -3.82 2.27
N ALA A 110 10.14 -3.59 2.15
CA ALA A 110 9.21 -3.65 3.27
C ALA A 110 8.07 -4.60 2.93
N SER A 111 7.71 -5.49 3.86
CA SER A 111 6.49 -6.28 3.70
C SER A 111 5.27 -5.40 3.94
N CYS A 112 4.23 -5.61 3.15
CA CYS A 112 2.94 -4.96 3.31
C CYS A 112 2.16 -5.45 4.52
N THR A 113 2.48 -6.64 5.05
CA THR A 113 1.82 -7.25 6.22
C THR A 113 2.71 -7.46 7.46
N LEU A 114 4.03 -7.60 7.30
CA LEU A 114 4.99 -7.80 8.40
C LEU A 114 5.77 -6.53 8.78
N ALA A 115 6.03 -6.32 10.09
CA ALA A 115 6.78 -5.17 10.61
C ALA A 115 8.28 -5.15 10.22
N ARG A 116 8.79 -6.28 9.76
CA ARG A 116 10.18 -6.43 9.31
C ARG A 116 10.41 -5.69 8.00
N HIS A 117 11.57 -5.06 7.89
CA HIS A 117 12.04 -4.43 6.66
C HIS A 117 13.54 -4.61 6.52
N ALA A 118 14.01 -4.59 5.27
CA ALA A 118 15.40 -4.72 4.91
C ALA A 118 15.82 -3.56 4.03
N THR A 119 17.03 -3.07 4.23
CA THR A 119 17.70 -2.17 3.29
C THR A 119 18.94 -2.87 2.78
N ILE A 120 18.98 -3.17 1.49
CA ILE A 120 20.16 -3.75 0.85
C ILE A 120 20.90 -2.68 0.06
N SER A 121 22.23 -2.75 0.05
CA SER A 121 23.06 -1.79 -0.65
C SER A 121 24.29 -2.44 -1.25
N VAL A 122 24.80 -1.85 -2.34
CA VAL A 122 26.08 -2.21 -2.93
C VAL A 122 26.90 -0.96 -3.21
N GLY A 123 28.17 -1.00 -2.83
CA GLY A 123 29.08 0.16 -2.92
C GLY A 123 29.57 0.47 -4.34
N ALA A 124 29.62 -0.54 -5.22
CA ALA A 124 29.93 -0.41 -6.65
C ALA A 124 29.61 -1.73 -7.37
N ARG A 125 29.57 -1.71 -8.71
CA ARG A 125 29.29 -2.91 -9.53
C ARG A 125 30.30 -4.03 -9.22
N GLY A 126 29.78 -5.23 -8.91
CA GLY A 126 30.59 -6.42 -8.62
C GLY A 126 31.01 -6.57 -7.15
N HIS A 127 30.72 -5.59 -6.29
CA HIS A 127 30.89 -5.76 -4.85
C HIS A 127 29.77 -6.60 -4.24
N ALA A 128 30.04 -7.15 -3.05
CA ALA A 128 29.03 -7.85 -2.29
C ALA A 128 27.92 -6.89 -1.83
N TRP A 129 26.69 -7.37 -1.94
CA TRP A 129 25.51 -6.74 -1.36
C TRP A 129 25.54 -6.88 0.14
N THR A 130 25.34 -5.77 0.82
CA THR A 130 25.19 -5.72 2.27
C THR A 130 23.74 -5.41 2.60
N ALA A 131 23.23 -6.04 3.64
CA ALA A 131 21.88 -5.85 4.13
C ALA A 131 21.90 -5.29 5.52
N LEU A 132 20.93 -4.43 5.77
CA LEU A 132 20.54 -3.97 7.08
C LEU A 132 19.11 -4.44 7.33
N PHE A 133 18.97 -5.33 8.30
CA PHE A 133 17.71 -5.95 8.68
C PHE A 133 17.18 -5.30 9.94
N THR A 134 15.89 -4.96 9.94
CA THR A 134 15.22 -4.34 11.08
C THR A 134 13.95 -5.10 11.42
N ASP A 135 13.89 -5.66 12.63
CA ASP A 135 12.71 -6.30 13.21
C ASP A 135 12.36 -5.61 14.55
N PRO A 136 11.36 -4.72 14.57
CA PRO A 136 10.97 -4.00 15.78
C PRO A 136 10.53 -4.89 16.95
N GLN A 137 10.18 -6.16 16.68
CA GLN A 137 9.71 -7.12 17.68
C GLN A 137 10.82 -8.07 18.14
N ALA A 138 11.98 -8.07 17.48
CA ALA A 138 13.10 -8.92 17.83
C ALA A 138 13.88 -8.39 19.03
N ARG A 139 14.53 -9.30 19.77
CA ARG A 139 15.46 -8.96 20.85
C ARG A 139 16.64 -8.11 20.35
N VAL A 140 17.10 -8.39 19.13
CA VAL A 140 18.07 -7.56 18.41
C VAL A 140 17.29 -6.86 17.28
N PRO A 141 16.91 -5.59 17.46
CA PRO A 141 15.95 -4.95 16.57
C PRO A 141 16.56 -4.61 15.21
N ARG A 142 17.89 -4.59 15.12
CA ARG A 142 18.62 -4.22 13.91
C ARG A 142 19.97 -4.95 13.85
N PHE A 143 20.29 -5.52 12.70
CA PHE A 143 21.59 -6.14 12.45
C PHE A 143 21.93 -6.08 10.96
N SER A 144 23.19 -6.36 10.62
CA SER A 144 23.68 -6.34 9.25
C SER A 144 24.24 -7.69 8.82
N SER A 145 24.10 -8.04 7.54
CA SER A 145 24.69 -9.24 6.95
C SER A 145 25.13 -9.00 5.50
N THR A 146 25.93 -9.91 4.96
CA THR A 146 26.33 -9.91 3.54
C THR A 146 25.47 -10.91 2.78
N LEU A 147 24.92 -10.51 1.63
CA LEU A 147 23.96 -11.31 0.84
C LEU A 147 24.56 -11.92 -0.43
N GLY A 148 25.89 -11.87 -0.58
CA GLY A 148 26.59 -12.33 -1.78
C GLY A 148 26.72 -11.23 -2.84
N THR A 149 27.02 -11.61 -4.08
CA THR A 149 27.32 -10.68 -5.17
C THR A 149 26.20 -10.59 -6.23
N ASP A 150 25.29 -11.58 -6.26
CA ASP A 150 24.16 -11.58 -7.18
C ASP A 150 23.03 -10.66 -6.67
N PRO A 151 22.61 -9.63 -7.44
CA PRO A 151 21.51 -8.76 -7.05
C PRO A 151 20.17 -9.49 -6.88
N TRP A 152 19.88 -10.50 -7.71
CA TRP A 152 18.60 -11.18 -7.66
C TRP A 152 18.49 -12.07 -6.42
N GLU A 153 19.52 -12.86 -6.15
CA GLU A 153 19.65 -13.64 -4.92
C GLU A 153 19.62 -12.76 -3.67
N ALA A 154 20.29 -11.60 -3.68
CA ALA A 154 20.28 -10.68 -2.55
C ALA A 154 18.86 -10.18 -2.22
N VAL A 155 18.08 -9.79 -3.23
CA VAL A 155 16.67 -9.40 -3.04
C VAL A 155 15.85 -10.57 -2.48
N HIS A 156 16.01 -11.77 -3.03
CA HIS A 156 15.25 -12.95 -2.57
C HIS A 156 15.58 -13.32 -1.13
N ARG A 157 16.87 -13.37 -0.76
CA ARG A 157 17.30 -13.63 0.63
C ARG A 157 16.76 -12.58 1.59
N ALA A 158 16.73 -11.31 1.19
CA ALA A 158 16.16 -10.24 2.02
C ALA A 158 14.65 -10.39 2.20
N CYS A 159 13.91 -10.74 1.13
CA CYS A 159 12.49 -11.04 1.20
C CYS A 159 12.22 -12.28 2.07
N GLU A 160 12.96 -13.36 1.88
CA GLU A 160 12.85 -14.59 2.66
C GLU A 160 13.08 -14.34 4.16
N TRP A 161 14.07 -13.51 4.51
CA TRP A 161 14.27 -13.10 5.89
C TRP A 161 13.09 -12.30 6.46
N ILE A 162 12.50 -11.39 5.68
CA ILE A 162 11.32 -10.64 6.14
C ILE A 162 10.17 -11.61 6.47
N ILE A 163 9.96 -12.64 5.63
CA ILE A 163 8.91 -13.65 5.79
C ILE A 163 9.21 -14.55 7.01
N THR A 164 10.36 -15.19 7.01
CA THR A 164 10.70 -16.30 7.92
C THR A 164 11.38 -15.85 9.21
N GLY A 165 12.02 -14.68 9.20
CA GLY A 165 12.90 -14.20 10.26
C GLY A 165 14.26 -14.91 10.31
N ARG A 166 14.61 -15.71 9.29
CA ARG A 166 15.86 -16.50 9.23
C ARG A 166 16.70 -16.08 8.01
N LEU A 167 18.02 -16.13 8.17
CA LEU A 167 19.04 -15.78 7.17
C LEU A 167 19.97 -16.95 6.93
#